data_AF-A0A972LDE9-F1
#
_entry.id   AF-A0A972LDE9-F1
#
_cell.length_a   1.000
_cell.length_b   1.000
_cell.length_c   1.000
_cell.angle_alpha   90.00
_cell.angle_beta   90.00
_cell.angle_gamma   90.00
#
_symmetry.space_group_name_H-M   'P 1'
#
loop_
_entity.id
_entity.type
_entity.pdbx_description
1 polymer ?
#
loop_
_entity_poly.entity_id
_entity_poly.type
_entity_poly.pdbx_seq_one_letter_code
_entity_poly.pdbx_strand_id
1 'polypeptide(L)' 'MVIVICPKCRVKLKIADEKVSPGGTRFKCPKCTTILMVRRATTKMKERQDNLILVAHGDKSIVDRIAAILEKEG' A
#
# COMPACT_ATOMS: atom_id res chain seq x y z
N MET A 1 10.75 -7.56 10.57
CA MET A 1 10.63 -6.74 11.78
C MET A 1 9.88 -5.46 11.42
N VAL A 2 8.82 -5.08 12.14
CA VAL A 2 8.08 -3.83 11.90
C VAL A 2 8.59 -2.74 12.85
N ILE A 3 8.90 -1.57 12.30
CA ILE A 3 9.27 -0.38 13.08
C ILE A 3 8.08 0.57 13.09
N VAL A 4 7.61 0.92 14.29
CA VAL A 4 6.50 1.85 14.49
C VAL A 4 6.97 3.01 15.34
N ILE A 5 6.62 4.23 14.96
CA ILE A 5 6.87 5.42 15.76
C ILE A 5 5.61 5.73 16.55
N CYS A 6 5.73 5.87 17.87
CA CYS A 6 4.59 6.30 18.68
C CYS A 6 4.22 7.75 18.32
N PRO A 7 2.96 8.05 17.93
CA PRO A 7 2.54 9.38 17.54
C PRO A 7 2.56 10.39 18.70
N LYS A 8 2.43 9.92 19.96
CA LYS A 8 2.38 10.79 21.13
C LYS A 8 3.76 11.19 21.66
N CYS A 9 4.67 10.23 21.82
CA CYS A 9 5.98 10.47 22.46
C CYS A 9 7.18 10.24 21.53
N ARG A 10 6.94 9.90 20.26
CA ARG A 10 7.94 9.70 19.21
C ARG A 10 8.98 8.62 19.47
N VAL A 11 8.76 7.76 20.49
CA VAL A 11 9.63 6.59 20.71
C VAL A 11 9.49 5.61 19.54
N LYS A 12 10.62 5.05 19.09
CA LYS A 12 10.66 3.99 18.08
C LYS A 12 10.45 2.65 18.75
N LEU A 13 9.46 1.89 18.28
CA LEU A 13 9.13 0.55 18.76
C LEU A 13 9.49 -0.46 17.69
N LYS A 14 10.32 -1.45 18.06
CA LYS A 14 10.65 -2.60 17.22
C LYS A 14 9.71 -3.73 17.60
N ILE A 15 8.87 -4.17 16.68
CA ILE A 15 7.88 -5.22 16.90
C ILE A 15 8.26 -6.41 16.01
N ALA A 16 8.35 -7.59 16.61
CA ALA A 16 8.55 -8.84 15.87
C ALA A 16 7.36 -9.08 14.93
N ASP A 17 7.62 -9.51 13.69
CA ASP A 17 6.57 -9.66 12.68
C ASP A 17 5.49 -10.66 13.11
N GLU A 18 5.90 -11.71 13.83
CA GLU A 18 5.03 -12.75 14.40
C GLU A 18 3.99 -12.19 15.37
N LYS A 19 4.24 -11.03 15.99
CA LYS A 19 3.31 -10.39 16.92
C LYS A 19 2.30 -9.48 16.21
N VAL A 20 2.45 -9.24 14.91
CA VAL A 20 1.55 -8.38 14.12
C VAL A 20 0.61 -9.25 13.30
N SER A 21 -0.65 -9.33 13.73
CA SER A 21 -1.65 -10.11 13.02
C SER A 21 -2.00 -9.47 11.66
N PRO A 22 -2.53 -10.25 10.70
CA PRO A 22 -3.01 -9.71 9.42
C PRO A 22 -4.10 -8.62 9.58
N GLY A 23 -4.94 -8.72 10.61
CA GLY A 23 -5.96 -7.71 10.96
C GLY A 23 -5.41 -6.51 11.76
N GLY A 24 -4.13 -6.56 12.11
CA GLY A 24 -3.46 -5.63 13.00
C GLY A 24 -3.46 -6.08 14.47
N THR A 25 -2.47 -5.61 15.21
CA THR A 25 -2.29 -5.89 16.64
C THR A 25 -2.31 -4.59 17.44
N ARG A 26 -2.97 -4.60 18.60
CA ARG A 26 -2.91 -3.50 19.56
C ARG A 26 -1.62 -3.59 20.37
N PHE A 27 -0.85 -2.52 20.42
CA PHE A 27 0.41 -2.43 21.15
C PHE A 27 0.38 -1.26 22.13
N LYS A 28 0.73 -1.49 23.39
CA LYS A 28 0.85 -0.44 24.40
C LYS A 28 2.24 0.17 24.34
N CYS A 29 2.32 1.49 24.16
CA CYS A 29 3.60 2.20 24.21
C CYS A 29 4.18 2.15 25.64
N PRO A 30 5.43 1.68 25.84
CA PRO A 30 6.03 1.57 27.17
C PRO A 30 6.35 2.94 27.80
N LYS A 31 6.51 3.99 26.98
CA LYS A 31 6.91 5.33 27.46
C LYS A 31 5.74 6.22 27.88
N CYS A 32 4.64 6.17 27.13
CA CYS A 32 3.50 7.09 27.33
C CYS A 32 2.15 6.39 27.42
N THR A 33 2.18 5.06 27.59
CA THR A 33 1.04 4.14 27.78
C THR A 33 -0.04 4.15 26.71
N THR A 34 0.13 4.95 25.66
CA THR A 34 -0.82 5.06 24.54
C THR A 34 -0.93 3.73 23.80
N ILE A 35 -2.16 3.31 23.51
CA ILE A 35 -2.46 2.09 22.77
C ILE A 35 -2.45 2.42 21.27
N LEU A 36 -1.64 1.70 20.50
CA LEU A 36 -1.44 1.87 19.07
C LEU A 36 -2.01 0.66 18.33
N MET A 37 -2.71 0.90 17.21
CA MET A 37 -3.08 -0.17 16.29
C MET A 37 -2.02 -0.29 15.21
N VAL A 38 -1.26 -1.39 15.23
CA VAL A 38 -0.19 -1.65 14.26
C VAL A 38 -0.70 -2.65 13.24
N ARG A 39 -0.67 -2.29 11.96
CA ARG A 39 -1.03 -3.19 10.86
C ARG A 39 0.21 -3.50 10.04
N ARG A 40 0.33 -4.75 9.59
CA ARG A 40 1.33 -5.09 8.57
C ARG A 40 0.89 -4.42 7.27
N ALA A 41 1.75 -3.61 6.67
CA ALA A 41 1.47 -3.09 5.34
C ALA A 41 1.39 -4.29 4.39
N THR A 42 0.18 -4.66 4.00
CA THR A 42 -0.02 -5.55 2.87
C THR A 42 0.21 -4.69 1.65
N THR A 43 1.47 -4.55 1.25
CA THR A 43 1.78 -4.12 -0.11
C THR A 43 1.24 -5.21 -1.02
N LYS A 44 -0.07 -5.16 -1.32
CA LYS A 44 -0.57 -5.71 -2.57
C LYS A 44 -0.03 -4.78 -3.64
N MET A 45 1.28 -4.90 -3.89
CA MET A 45 1.88 -4.42 -5.11
C MET A 45 1.14 -5.23 -6.16
N LYS A 46 0.15 -4.60 -6.81
CA LYS A 46 -0.41 -5.20 -8.03
C LYS A 46 0.79 -5.50 -8.89
N GLU A 47 0.90 -6.75 -9.32
CA GLU A 47 1.99 -7.17 -10.20
C GLU A 47 2.11 -6.14 -11.31
N ARG A 48 3.34 -5.73 -11.61
CA ARG A 48 3.59 -4.76 -12.66
C ARG A 48 3.08 -5.39 -13.94
N GLN A 49 2.01 -4.83 -14.49
CA GLN A 49 1.45 -5.30 -15.75
C GLN A 49 2.36 -4.75 -16.85
N ASP A 50 3.50 -5.40 -17.07
CA ASP A 50 4.53 -4.99 -18.03
C ASP A 50 4.01 -4.96 -19.48
N ASN A 51 2.88 -5.64 -19.73
CA ASN A 51 2.23 -5.73 -21.05
C ASN A 51 1.06 -4.75 -21.23
N LEU A 52 0.81 -3.83 -20.29
CA LEU A 52 -0.26 -2.85 -20.43
C LEU A 52 0.27 -1.45 -20.74
N ILE A 53 -0.42 -0.78 -21.65
CA ILE A 53 -0.14 0.61 -22.05
C ILE A 53 -1.23 1.50 -21.46
N LEU A 54 -0.83 2.56 -20.75
CA LEU A 54 -1.76 3.57 -20.22
C LEU A 54 -1.98 4.67 -21.28
N VAL A 55 -3.23 4.83 -21.73
CA VAL A 55 -3.64 5.88 -22.66
C VAL A 55 -4.45 6.93 -21.90
N ALA A 56 -3.98 8.18 -21.92
CA ALA A 56 -4.67 9.32 -21.29
C ALA A 56 -4.83 10.45 -22.30
N HIS A 57 -6.08 10.74 -22.69
CA HIS A 57 -6.41 11.83 -23.59
C HIS A 57 -7.71 12.51 -23.14
N GLY A 58 -7.80 13.85 -23.31
CA GLY A 58 -8.96 14.62 -22.86
C GLY A 58 -10.24 14.38 -23.67
N ASP A 59 -10.07 13.97 -24.94
CA ASP A 59 -11.16 13.56 -25.81
C ASP A 59 -11.34 12.03 -25.79
N LYS A 60 -12.53 11.59 -25.40
CA LYS A 60 -12.92 10.18 -25.31
C LYS A 60 -12.86 9.46 -26.65
N SER A 61 -13.20 10.13 -27.75
CA SER A 61 -13.18 9.50 -29.08
C SER A 61 -11.78 9.11 -29.54
N ILE A 62 -10.75 9.81 -29.05
CA ILE A 62 -9.36 9.46 -29.32
C ILE A 62 -8.92 8.26 -28.46
N VAL A 63 -9.37 8.20 -27.20
CA VAL A 63 -9.11 7.03 -26.33
C VAL A 63 -9.68 5.76 -26.95
N ASP A 64 -10.92 5.79 -27.42
CA ASP A 64 -11.59 4.62 -28.01
C ASP A 64 -10.90 4.15 -29.30
N ARG A 65 -10.44 5.10 -30.15
CA ARG A 65 -9.69 4.79 -31.36
C ARG A 65 -8.34 4.12 -31.04
N ILE A 66 -7.61 4.67 -30.07
CA ILE A 66 -6.31 4.12 -29.68
C ILE A 66 -6.50 2.72 -29.07
N ALA A 67 -7.51 2.52 -28.23
CA ALA A 67 -7.84 1.20 -27.68
C ALA A 67 -8.12 0.18 -28.79
N ALA A 68 -8.92 0.54 -29.79
CA ALA A 68 -9.24 -0.34 -30.91
C ALA A 68 -8.02 -0.72 -31.78
N ILE A 69 -7.00 0.14 -31.87
CA ILE A 69 -5.75 -0.17 -32.57
C ILE A 69 -4.89 -1.11 -31.72
N LEU A 70 -4.72 -0.79 -30.44
CA LEU A 70 -3.94 -1.60 -29.51
C LEU A 70 -4.52 -3.02 -29.35
N GLU A 71 -5.84 -3.20 -29.45
CA GLU A 71 -6.46 -4.53 -29.44
C GLU A 71 -6.23 -5.35 -30.71
N LYS A 72 -5.99 -4.70 -31.85
CA LYS A 72 -5.84 -5.37 -33.16
C LYS A 72 -4.39 -5.63 -33.53
N GLU A 73 -3.48 -4.74 -33.15
CA GLU A 73 -2.09 -4.72 -33.61
C GLU A 73 -1.07 -4.80 -32.46
N GLY A 74 -1.54 -4.79 -31.20
CA GLY A 74 -0.71 -4.78 -29.99
C GLY A 74 -0.50 -6.12 -29.31
#